data_AF-A0A1C4SV87-F1
#
_entry.id   AF-A0A1C4SV87-F1
#
_cell.length_a   1.000
_cell.length_b   1.000
_cell.length_c   1.000
_cell.angle_alpha   90.00
_cell.angle_beta   90.00
_cell.angle_gamma   90.00
#
_symmetry.space_group_name_H-M   'P 1'
#
loop_
_entity.id
_entity.type
_entity.pdbx_description
1 polymer ?
#
loop_
_entity_poly.entity_id
_entity_poly.type
_entity_poly.pdbx_seq_one_letter_code
_entity_poly.pdbx_strand_id
1 'polypeptide(L)'
;SDTGTGTERAAQLRRQQAARSAARARKVRDADPARSALRRSVLAEVVVAAALLTVTTLLTGSQPGRAAEEQKGLADAPAASSSTAPAGPSSAPGASGRIALTIPYDTGGPKGRGTAAFTLSPARAGGANQIGLRLTGPGGAPVDVPEVRVAFTLPAQHLGPIQVPLKHTGTGDWTAAAVQLPLAGTWQLQVTVRTSDIDEITQTRNVQVSP
;
A
#
# COMPACT_ATOMS: atom_id res chain seq x y z
N SER A 1 78.08 -13.76 55.86
CA SER A 1 76.67 -13.31 55.82
C SER A 1 76.20 -13.29 54.37
N ASP A 2 75.80 -14.44 53.81
CA ASP A 2 75.50 -14.56 52.35
C ASP A 2 74.19 -15.33 52.05
N THR A 3 73.52 -15.84 53.08
CA THR A 3 72.35 -16.72 52.91
C THR A 3 71.05 -15.95 52.64
N GLY A 4 70.95 -14.66 53.04
CA GLY A 4 69.73 -13.86 52.95
C GLY A 4 69.39 -13.34 51.55
N THR A 5 70.40 -12.93 50.77
CA THR A 5 70.24 -12.37 49.42
C THR A 5 69.78 -13.42 48.39
N GLY A 6 70.22 -14.67 48.55
CA GLY A 6 69.80 -15.79 47.71
C GLY A 6 68.31 -16.14 47.86
N THR A 7 67.76 -16.02 49.08
CA THR A 7 66.35 -16.35 49.35
C THR A 7 65.39 -15.30 48.78
N GLU A 8 65.73 -14.02 48.89
CA GLU A 8 64.94 -12.92 48.32
C GLU A 8 64.90 -12.99 46.79
N ARG A 9 66.05 -13.24 46.17
CA ARG A 9 66.16 -13.42 44.72
C ARG A 9 65.34 -14.62 44.24
N ALA A 10 65.36 -15.73 44.98
CA ALA A 10 64.54 -16.91 44.67
C ALA A 10 63.03 -16.62 44.80
N ALA A 11 62.62 -15.88 45.82
CA ALA A 11 61.22 -15.48 46.00
C ALA A 11 60.74 -14.54 44.89
N GLN A 12 61.59 -13.60 44.47
CA GLN A 12 61.29 -12.64 43.40
C GLN A 12 61.16 -13.34 42.05
N LEU A 13 62.03 -14.31 41.75
CA LEU A 13 61.95 -15.12 40.54
C LEU A 13 60.67 -15.95 40.48
N ARG A 14 60.23 -16.56 41.59
CA ARG A 14 58.94 -17.29 41.63
C ARG A 14 57.75 -16.38 41.36
N ARG A 15 57.73 -15.17 41.90
CA ARG A 15 56.67 -14.18 41.62
C ARG A 15 56.65 -13.77 40.16
N GLN A 16 57.83 -13.53 39.57
CA GLN A 16 57.93 -13.20 38.14
C GLN A 16 57.49 -14.36 37.24
N GLN A 17 57.85 -15.60 37.59
CA GLN A 17 57.41 -16.79 36.87
C GLN A 17 55.90 -17.00 36.98
N ALA A 18 55.32 -16.83 38.18
CA ALA A 18 53.88 -16.91 38.41
C ALA A 18 53.10 -15.81 37.66
N ALA A 19 53.61 -14.58 37.63
CA ALA A 19 53.00 -13.49 36.86
C ALA A 19 53.04 -13.78 35.36
N ARG A 20 54.17 -14.29 34.85
CA ARG A 20 54.32 -14.67 33.43
C ARG A 20 53.43 -15.85 33.04
N SER A 21 53.28 -16.86 33.90
CA SER A 21 52.39 -18.01 33.64
C SER A 21 50.92 -17.60 33.68
N ALA A 22 50.52 -16.73 34.62
CA ALA A 22 49.18 -16.18 34.70
C ALA A 22 48.83 -15.32 33.46
N ALA A 23 49.77 -14.50 32.98
CA ALA A 23 49.60 -13.71 31.76
C ALA A 23 49.47 -14.61 30.51
N ARG A 24 50.29 -15.67 30.41
CA ARG A 24 50.17 -16.68 29.33
C ARG A 24 48.84 -17.43 29.40
N ALA A 25 48.38 -17.84 30.58
CA ALA A 25 47.10 -18.54 30.76
C ALA A 25 45.88 -17.65 30.47
N ARG A 26 45.96 -16.34 30.72
CA ARG A 26 44.94 -15.37 30.27
C ARG A 26 44.94 -15.27 28.74
N LYS A 27 46.11 -15.08 28.14
CA LYS A 27 46.26 -14.99 26.67
C LYS A 27 45.77 -16.25 25.95
N VAL A 28 45.96 -17.44 26.51
CA VAL A 28 45.47 -18.71 25.95
C VAL A 28 43.95 -18.87 26.10
N ARG A 29 43.35 -18.42 27.21
CA ARG A 29 41.89 -18.37 27.38
C ARG A 29 41.21 -17.42 26.41
N ASP A 30 41.83 -16.26 26.19
CA ASP A 30 41.31 -15.24 25.25
C ASP A 30 41.52 -15.66 23.79
N ALA A 31 42.41 -16.61 23.54
CA ALA A 31 42.72 -17.15 22.23
C ALA A 31 41.86 -18.35 21.82
N ASP A 32 40.67 -18.56 22.41
CA ASP A 32 39.71 -19.58 21.94
C ASP A 32 39.21 -19.19 20.53
N PRO A 33 39.76 -19.80 19.46
CA PRO A 33 39.51 -19.36 18.10
C PRO A 33 38.05 -19.60 17.71
N ALA A 34 37.38 -20.57 18.35
CA ALA A 34 35.98 -20.88 18.12
C ALA A 34 35.07 -19.72 18.54
N ARG A 35 35.32 -19.07 19.68
CA ARG A 35 34.48 -17.96 20.17
C ARG A 35 34.66 -16.69 19.34
N SER A 36 35.88 -16.41 18.89
CA SER A 36 36.14 -15.26 18.02
C SER A 36 35.59 -15.47 16.60
N ALA A 37 35.64 -16.70 16.07
CA ALA A 37 35.00 -17.07 14.82
C ALA A 37 33.46 -16.96 14.90
N LEU A 38 32.84 -17.44 15.99
CA LEU A 38 31.40 -17.30 16.22
C LEU A 38 30.95 -15.84 16.31
N ARG A 39 31.71 -14.99 17.01
CA ARG A 39 31.36 -13.55 17.10
C ARG A 39 31.42 -12.86 15.75
N ARG A 40 32.38 -13.24 14.90
CA ARG A 40 32.50 -12.71 13.53
C ARG A 40 31.37 -13.18 12.62
N SER A 41 30.94 -14.44 12.74
CA SER A 41 29.81 -14.95 11.95
C SER A 41 28.49 -14.32 12.40
N VAL A 42 28.26 -14.20 13.71
CA VAL A 42 27.06 -13.56 14.25
C VAL A 42 26.99 -12.08 13.84
N LEU A 43 28.10 -11.34 13.85
CA LEU A 43 28.13 -9.97 13.35
C LEU A 43 27.83 -9.89 11.85
N ALA A 44 28.39 -10.80 11.05
CA ALA A 44 28.10 -10.86 9.62
C ALA A 44 26.60 -11.16 9.37
N GLU A 45 26.03 -12.09 10.13
CA GLU A 45 24.62 -12.46 10.05
C GLU A 45 23.70 -11.31 10.45
N VAL A 46 24.01 -10.59 11.52
CA VAL A 46 23.24 -9.39 11.93
C VAL A 46 23.31 -8.30 10.86
N VAL A 47 24.46 -8.09 10.22
CA VAL A 47 24.61 -7.13 9.13
C VAL A 47 23.77 -7.54 7.92
N VAL A 48 23.80 -8.83 7.54
CA VAL A 48 22.99 -9.35 6.43
C VAL A 48 21.50 -9.24 6.75
N ALA A 49 21.08 -9.61 7.97
CA ALA A 49 19.69 -9.50 8.40
C ALA A 49 19.21 -8.05 8.44
N ALA A 50 20.02 -7.12 8.94
CA ALA A 50 19.71 -5.69 8.92
C ALA A 50 19.62 -5.16 7.48
N ALA A 51 20.54 -5.55 6.60
CA ALA A 51 20.50 -5.18 5.18
C ALA A 51 19.22 -5.71 4.51
N LEU A 52 18.88 -6.99 4.69
CA LEU A 52 17.63 -7.58 4.21
C LEU A 52 16.42 -6.84 4.78
N LEU A 53 16.40 -6.55 6.07
CA LEU A 53 15.30 -5.83 6.70
C LEU A 53 15.16 -4.43 6.11
N THR A 54 16.25 -3.70 5.87
CA THR A 54 16.20 -2.39 5.21
C THR A 54 15.70 -2.49 3.77
N VAL A 55 16.14 -3.48 3.00
CA VAL A 55 15.69 -3.71 1.61
C VAL A 55 14.21 -4.10 1.58
N THR A 56 13.79 -5.03 2.44
CA THR A 56 12.38 -5.40 2.61
C THR A 56 11.56 -4.21 3.10
N THR A 57 12.10 -3.36 3.98
CA THR A 57 11.42 -2.15 4.45
C THR A 57 11.25 -1.13 3.32
N LEU A 58 12.26 -0.99 2.44
CA LEU A 58 12.15 -0.13 1.25
C LEU A 58 11.16 -0.71 0.23
N LEU A 59 11.18 -2.02 0.02
CA LEU A 59 10.26 -2.73 -0.87
C LEU A 59 8.82 -2.73 -0.34
N THR A 60 8.62 -2.87 0.97
CA THR A 60 7.29 -2.87 1.61
C THR A 60 6.76 -1.45 1.86
N GLY A 61 7.66 -0.47 2.02
CA GLY A 61 7.33 0.95 2.17
C GLY A 61 7.07 1.65 0.84
N SER A 62 7.23 0.93 -0.28
CA SER A 62 6.72 1.34 -1.57
C SER A 62 5.20 1.29 -1.52
N GLN A 63 4.57 2.39 -1.11
CA GLN A 63 3.13 2.60 -1.25
C GLN A 63 2.73 2.31 -2.71
N PRO A 64 1.57 1.66 -2.96
CA PRO A 64 1.05 1.52 -4.32
C PRO A 64 1.00 2.91 -4.95
N GLY A 65 1.88 3.13 -5.92
CA GLY A 65 2.48 4.43 -6.25
C GLY A 65 1.57 5.46 -6.93
N ARG A 66 0.27 5.50 -6.62
CA ARG A 66 -0.65 6.52 -7.15
C ARG A 66 -1.64 7.09 -6.15
N ALA A 67 -1.85 6.49 -4.97
CA ALA A 67 -2.82 7.01 -4.00
C ALA A 67 -2.31 8.25 -3.21
N ALA A 68 -1.00 8.40 -3.04
CA ALA A 68 -0.41 9.46 -2.22
C ALA A 68 -0.26 10.81 -2.95
N GLU A 69 -0.13 10.80 -4.29
CA GLU A 69 0.01 12.04 -5.08
C GLU A 69 -1.31 12.81 -5.19
N GLU A 70 -2.45 12.11 -5.24
CA GLU A 70 -3.78 12.75 -5.32
C GLU A 70 -4.14 13.54 -4.05
N GLN A 71 -3.63 13.13 -2.87
CA GLN A 71 -3.96 13.79 -1.61
C GLN A 71 -3.16 15.09 -1.38
N LYS A 72 -2.01 15.27 -2.06
CA LYS A 72 -1.25 16.53 -2.06
C LYS A 72 -1.76 17.54 -3.09
N GLY A 73 -2.30 17.08 -4.22
CA GLY A 73 -2.86 17.96 -5.26
C GLY A 73 -4.15 18.70 -4.87
N LEU A 74 -4.81 18.28 -3.78
CA LEU A 74 -6.03 18.92 -3.28
C LEU A 74 -5.77 20.13 -2.36
N ALA A 75 -4.53 20.36 -1.93
CA ALA A 75 -4.17 21.48 -1.05
C ALA A 75 -3.70 22.75 -1.80
N ASP A 76 -3.31 22.63 -3.07
CA ASP A 76 -2.77 23.74 -3.87
C ASP A 76 -3.54 23.90 -5.19
N ALA A 77 -4.76 24.46 -5.11
CA ALA A 77 -5.52 24.85 -6.30
C ALA A 77 -5.35 26.36 -6.58
N PRO A 78 -4.62 26.77 -7.64
CA PRO A 78 -4.85 28.06 -8.23
C PRO A 78 -6.07 27.98 -9.17
N ALA A 79 -6.99 28.93 -9.01
CA ALA A 79 -8.04 29.18 -9.97
C ALA A 79 -7.42 29.71 -11.28
N ALA A 80 -7.70 29.09 -12.43
CA ALA A 80 -7.88 29.80 -13.71
C ALA A 80 -8.22 28.88 -14.90
N SER A 81 -9.29 29.32 -15.58
CA SER A 81 -9.40 29.47 -17.04
C SER A 81 -9.78 28.29 -17.94
N SER A 82 -10.95 28.48 -18.52
CA SER A 82 -11.57 27.86 -19.68
C SER A 82 -10.64 27.73 -20.89
N SER A 83 -10.60 26.53 -21.47
CA SER A 83 -10.17 26.30 -22.85
C SER A 83 -11.21 25.44 -23.59
N THR A 84 -11.84 26.07 -24.58
CA THR A 84 -12.80 25.50 -25.52
C THR A 84 -12.12 24.55 -26.51
N ALA A 85 -12.65 23.33 -26.69
CA ALA A 85 -12.37 22.45 -27.84
C ALA A 85 -13.50 21.40 -27.98
N PRO A 86 -13.71 20.77 -29.15
CA PRO A 86 -15.00 20.76 -29.84
C PRO A 86 -15.85 19.48 -29.68
N ALA A 87 -17.08 19.58 -30.19
CA ALA A 87 -18.21 18.68 -30.04
C ALA A 87 -18.01 17.24 -30.54
N GLY A 88 -18.46 16.29 -29.71
CA GLY A 88 -18.82 14.89 -29.97
C GLY A 88 -19.91 14.48 -28.96
N PRO A 89 -20.81 13.53 -29.27
CA PRO A 89 -22.26 13.74 -29.22
C PRO A 89 -22.87 13.82 -27.81
N SER A 90 -23.73 14.84 -27.64
CA SER A 90 -24.82 14.98 -26.67
C SER A 90 -24.74 14.16 -25.37
N SER A 91 -24.07 14.71 -24.37
CA SER A 91 -24.50 14.52 -22.99
C SER A 91 -25.71 15.41 -22.74
N ALA A 92 -26.91 14.83 -22.79
CA ALA A 92 -28.11 15.52 -22.35
C ALA A 92 -27.95 15.90 -20.85
N PRO A 93 -28.14 17.16 -20.45
CA PRO A 93 -28.11 17.56 -19.05
C PRO A 93 -29.33 17.00 -18.31
N GLY A 94 -29.12 16.40 -17.15
CA GLY A 94 -30.12 16.34 -16.07
C GLY A 94 -31.40 15.57 -16.35
N ALA A 95 -31.34 14.24 -16.40
CA ALA A 95 -32.44 13.47 -15.83
C ALA A 95 -32.17 13.39 -14.33
N SER A 96 -32.79 14.26 -13.54
CA SER A 96 -32.80 14.19 -12.07
C SER A 96 -33.25 12.80 -11.65
N GLY A 97 -32.31 11.90 -11.42
CA GLY A 97 -32.62 10.48 -11.35
C GLY A 97 -31.57 9.53 -11.91
N ARG A 98 -30.53 9.97 -12.62
CA ARG A 98 -29.49 9.03 -13.10
C ARG A 98 -28.12 9.66 -13.11
N ILE A 99 -27.15 8.95 -12.54
CA ILE A 99 -25.73 9.28 -12.62
C ILE A 99 -25.09 8.28 -13.56
N ALA A 100 -24.28 8.78 -14.50
CA ALA A 100 -23.43 7.98 -15.35
C ALA A 100 -22.03 8.60 -15.36
N LEU A 101 -21.01 7.79 -15.07
CA LEU A 101 -19.62 8.21 -15.00
C LEU A 101 -18.75 7.27 -15.84
N THR A 102 -17.74 7.84 -16.46
CA THR A 102 -16.72 7.11 -17.22
C THR A 102 -15.40 7.28 -16.48
N ILE A 103 -14.89 6.19 -15.88
CA ILE A 103 -13.75 6.23 -14.98
C ILE A 103 -12.60 5.46 -15.63
N PRO A 104 -11.52 6.13 -16.07
CA PRO A 104 -10.35 5.43 -16.58
C PRO A 104 -9.68 4.65 -15.44
N TYR A 105 -9.17 3.45 -15.75
CA TYR A 105 -8.37 2.67 -14.82
C TYR A 105 -7.09 2.15 -15.50
N ASP A 106 -6.03 2.05 -14.71
CA ASP A 106 -4.73 1.53 -15.13
C ASP A 106 -4.03 0.86 -13.94
N THR A 107 -4.14 -0.45 -13.84
CA THR A 107 -3.50 -1.26 -12.81
C THR A 107 -2.02 -1.55 -13.10
N GLY A 108 -1.50 -1.18 -14.28
CA GLY A 108 -0.11 -1.46 -14.69
C GLY A 108 0.17 -2.88 -15.18
N GLY A 109 -0.73 -3.84 -14.91
CA GLY A 109 -0.59 -5.25 -15.31
C GLY A 109 -1.20 -5.60 -16.68
N PRO A 110 -1.10 -6.88 -17.11
CA PRO A 110 -1.74 -7.37 -18.33
C PRO A 110 -3.26 -7.17 -18.30
N LYS A 111 -3.84 -6.65 -19.40
CA LYS A 111 -5.25 -6.21 -19.45
C LYS A 111 -5.62 -5.20 -18.35
N GLY A 112 -4.62 -4.52 -17.78
CA GLY A 112 -4.78 -3.63 -16.65
C GLY A 112 -5.28 -2.22 -16.98
N ARG A 113 -5.42 -1.90 -18.27
CA ARG A 113 -5.88 -0.58 -18.73
C ARG A 113 -7.25 -0.66 -19.37
N GLY A 114 -8.08 0.33 -19.05
CA GLY A 114 -9.40 0.41 -19.62
C GLY A 114 -10.24 1.53 -19.03
N THR A 115 -11.55 1.38 -19.20
CA THR A 115 -12.56 2.32 -18.72
C THR A 115 -13.65 1.57 -17.98
N ALA A 116 -14.04 2.09 -16.83
CA ALA A 116 -15.16 1.63 -16.02
C ALA A 116 -16.33 2.60 -16.19
N ALA A 117 -17.35 2.18 -16.94
CA ALA A 117 -18.59 2.91 -17.11
C ALA A 117 -19.53 2.57 -15.96
N PHE A 118 -19.64 3.49 -15.01
CA PHE A 118 -20.47 3.37 -13.82
C PHE A 118 -21.82 4.06 -14.03
N THR A 119 -22.88 3.46 -13.52
CA THR A 119 -24.24 4.02 -13.52
C THR A 119 -24.91 3.81 -12.17
N LEU A 120 -25.66 4.82 -11.70
CA LEU A 120 -26.51 4.76 -10.51
C LEU A 120 -27.88 5.35 -10.86
N SER A 121 -28.95 4.60 -10.60
CA SER A 121 -30.33 5.01 -10.89
C SER A 121 -31.28 4.43 -9.83
N PRO A 122 -32.19 5.21 -9.21
CA PRO A 122 -32.51 6.58 -9.53
C PRO A 122 -31.58 7.63 -8.86
N ALA A 123 -30.46 7.21 -8.26
CA ALA A 123 -29.57 8.08 -7.49
C ALA A 123 -30.30 8.95 -6.42
N ARG A 124 -31.20 8.30 -5.67
CA ARG A 124 -31.98 8.91 -4.59
C ARG A 124 -31.62 8.37 -3.22
N ALA A 125 -31.70 9.23 -2.23
CA ALA A 125 -31.59 8.87 -0.85
C ALA A 125 -32.84 8.12 -0.36
N GLY A 126 -32.69 7.26 0.65
CA GLY A 126 -33.81 6.55 1.30
C GLY A 126 -34.57 5.55 0.42
N GLY A 127 -34.21 5.42 -0.86
CA GLY A 127 -34.83 4.53 -1.83
C GLY A 127 -33.91 3.42 -2.33
N ALA A 128 -34.48 2.47 -3.06
CA ALA A 128 -33.74 1.43 -3.74
C ALA A 128 -33.06 1.99 -5.00
N ASN A 129 -31.73 1.93 -5.03
CA ASN A 129 -30.94 2.25 -6.21
C ASN A 129 -30.42 0.99 -6.88
N GLN A 130 -30.18 1.11 -8.17
CA GLN A 130 -29.52 0.12 -8.99
C GLN A 130 -28.19 0.70 -9.48
N ILE A 131 -27.16 -0.11 -9.37
CA ILE A 131 -25.83 0.15 -9.91
C ILE A 131 -25.58 -0.78 -11.08
N GLY A 132 -25.03 -0.22 -12.15
CA GLY A 132 -24.43 -0.97 -13.25
C GLY A 132 -23.01 -0.50 -13.47
N LEU A 133 -22.09 -1.43 -13.66
CA LEU A 133 -20.70 -1.15 -14.01
C LEU A 133 -20.30 -2.01 -15.21
N ARG A 134 -19.76 -1.38 -16.24
CA ARG A 134 -19.19 -2.05 -17.41
C ARG A 134 -17.71 -1.71 -17.56
N LEU A 135 -16.86 -2.71 -17.63
CA LEU A 135 -15.43 -2.57 -17.90
C LEU A 135 -15.15 -2.81 -19.38
N THR A 136 -14.45 -1.88 -19.99
CA THR A 136 -13.96 -2.00 -21.37
C THR A 136 -12.46 -1.78 -21.41
N GLY A 137 -11.76 -2.49 -22.30
CA GLY A 137 -10.35 -2.27 -22.58
C GLY A 137 -10.12 -1.02 -23.46
N PRO A 138 -8.87 -0.70 -23.81
CA PRO A 138 -8.53 0.51 -24.57
C PRO A 138 -9.15 0.55 -25.98
N GLY A 139 -9.46 -0.62 -26.55
CA GLY A 139 -10.17 -0.75 -27.83
C GLY A 139 -11.69 -0.80 -27.72
N GLY A 140 -12.27 -0.52 -26.55
CA GLY A 140 -13.72 -0.55 -26.32
C GLY A 140 -14.34 -1.95 -26.15
N ALA A 141 -13.57 -3.01 -26.39
CA ALA A 141 -14.02 -4.38 -26.15
C ALA A 141 -14.26 -4.62 -24.65
N PRO A 142 -15.33 -5.35 -24.26
CA PRO A 142 -15.54 -5.75 -22.87
C PRO A 142 -14.35 -6.54 -22.32
N VAL A 143 -13.92 -6.22 -21.11
CA VAL A 143 -12.82 -6.91 -20.41
C VAL A 143 -13.33 -7.39 -19.07
N ASP A 144 -13.14 -8.68 -18.81
CA ASP A 144 -13.44 -9.26 -17.52
C ASP A 144 -12.22 -9.22 -16.60
N VAL A 145 -12.47 -9.05 -15.31
CA VAL A 145 -11.44 -8.94 -14.27
C VAL A 145 -11.81 -9.82 -13.08
N PRO A 146 -10.83 -10.32 -12.31
CA PRO A 146 -11.11 -11.16 -11.14
C PRO A 146 -12.04 -10.52 -10.12
N GLU A 147 -11.92 -9.20 -9.86
CA GLU A 147 -12.76 -8.54 -8.89
C GLU A 147 -12.93 -7.03 -9.16
N VAL A 148 -14.12 -6.55 -8.84
CA VAL A 148 -14.46 -5.14 -8.77
C VAL A 148 -15.15 -4.85 -7.43
N ARG A 149 -14.72 -3.81 -6.74
CA ARG A 149 -15.40 -3.29 -5.53
C ARG A 149 -15.90 -1.88 -5.76
N VAL A 150 -17.07 -1.58 -5.21
CA VAL A 150 -17.65 -0.25 -5.17
C VAL A 150 -18.00 0.11 -3.74
N ALA A 151 -17.58 1.29 -3.30
CA ALA A 151 -17.92 1.82 -1.98
C ALA A 151 -18.37 3.28 -2.07
N PHE A 152 -19.26 3.67 -1.16
CA PHE A 152 -19.74 5.05 -1.03
C PHE A 152 -19.41 5.62 0.35
N THR A 153 -18.87 6.84 0.37
CA THR A 153 -18.63 7.60 1.60
C THR A 153 -19.30 8.96 1.48
N LEU A 154 -19.99 9.43 2.52
CA LEU A 154 -20.54 10.79 2.62
C LEU A 154 -19.76 11.55 3.70
N PRO A 155 -18.68 12.27 3.31
CA PRO A 155 -17.80 12.94 4.27
C PRO A 155 -18.53 13.96 5.13
N ALA A 156 -19.47 14.70 4.54
CA ALA A 156 -20.24 15.74 5.22
C ALA A 156 -21.04 15.22 6.43
N GLN A 157 -21.33 13.91 6.46
CA GLN A 157 -22.08 13.24 7.53
C GLN A 157 -21.26 12.14 8.21
N HIS A 158 -19.95 12.05 7.93
CA HIS A 158 -19.06 11.01 8.44
C HIS A 158 -19.61 9.59 8.24
N LEU A 159 -20.29 9.36 7.12
CA LEU A 159 -20.98 8.10 6.85
C LEU A 159 -20.22 7.30 5.80
N GLY A 160 -19.88 6.05 6.11
CA GLY A 160 -19.18 5.13 5.21
C GLY A 160 -17.74 4.85 5.61
N PRO A 161 -17.02 4.03 4.82
CA PRO A 161 -17.39 3.53 3.49
C PRO A 161 -18.47 2.43 3.53
N ILE A 162 -19.55 2.62 2.78
CA ILE A 162 -20.61 1.63 2.57
C ILE A 162 -20.22 0.78 1.36
N GLN A 163 -19.83 -0.46 1.61
CA GLN A 163 -19.49 -1.42 0.54
C GLN A 163 -20.77 -1.89 -0.17
N VAL A 164 -20.74 -1.91 -1.50
CA VAL A 164 -21.85 -2.42 -2.31
C VAL A 164 -21.47 -3.78 -2.89
N PRO A 165 -22.20 -4.86 -2.55
CA PRO A 165 -21.96 -6.18 -3.12
C PRO A 165 -22.40 -6.22 -4.58
N LEU A 166 -21.46 -6.04 -5.49
CA LEU A 166 -21.68 -6.21 -6.92
C LEU A 166 -21.79 -7.69 -7.28
N LYS A 167 -22.70 -8.01 -8.21
CA LYS A 167 -22.84 -9.32 -8.84
C LYS A 167 -22.31 -9.25 -10.27
N HIS A 168 -21.43 -10.19 -10.61
CA HIS A 168 -20.99 -10.38 -11.98
C HIS A 168 -22.13 -10.97 -12.83
N THR A 169 -22.45 -10.32 -13.94
CA THR A 169 -23.60 -10.68 -14.80
C THR A 169 -23.20 -11.11 -16.22
N GLY A 170 -21.95 -10.88 -16.61
CA GLY A 170 -21.41 -11.23 -17.93
C GLY A 170 -20.06 -10.55 -18.12
N THR A 171 -19.32 -10.89 -19.17
CA THR A 171 -17.94 -10.40 -19.41
C THR A 171 -17.80 -8.89 -19.22
N GLY A 172 -17.15 -8.48 -18.12
CA GLY A 172 -16.92 -7.07 -17.78
C GLY A 172 -18.15 -6.33 -17.25
N ASP A 173 -19.29 -6.99 -17.04
CA ASP A 173 -20.56 -6.43 -16.60
C ASP A 173 -20.90 -6.85 -15.17
N TRP A 174 -21.08 -5.86 -14.30
CA TRP A 174 -21.38 -6.02 -12.89
C TRP A 174 -22.60 -5.18 -12.50
N THR A 175 -23.44 -5.72 -11.62
CA THR A 175 -24.66 -5.02 -11.18
C THR A 175 -24.90 -5.19 -9.69
N ALA A 176 -25.53 -4.20 -9.06
CA ALA A 176 -26.13 -4.34 -7.75
C ALA A 176 -27.54 -3.74 -7.76
N ALA A 177 -28.47 -4.43 -7.13
CA ALA A 177 -29.85 -3.98 -6.96
C ALA A 177 -30.12 -3.63 -5.50
N ALA A 178 -31.14 -2.82 -5.26
CA ALA A 178 -31.58 -2.42 -3.92
C ALA A 178 -30.47 -1.77 -3.05
N VAL A 179 -29.56 -1.01 -3.69
CA VAL A 179 -28.53 -0.24 -3.00
C VAL A 179 -29.20 0.92 -2.27
N GLN A 180 -29.01 0.97 -0.95
CA GLN A 180 -29.58 2.01 -0.10
C GLN A 180 -28.51 3.04 0.24
N LEU A 181 -28.77 4.30 -0.12
CA LEU A 181 -28.00 5.45 0.31
C LEU A 181 -28.86 6.23 1.31
N PRO A 182 -28.56 6.21 2.62
CA PRO A 182 -29.49 6.71 3.63
C PRO A 182 -29.76 8.22 3.54
N LEU A 183 -28.80 9.00 3.03
CA LEU A 183 -28.82 10.45 3.06
C LEU A 183 -28.52 11.02 1.67
N ALA A 184 -29.15 12.16 1.37
CA ALA A 184 -28.83 12.94 0.18
C ALA A 184 -27.54 13.75 0.39
N GLY A 185 -26.88 14.12 -0.69
CA GLY A 185 -25.65 14.91 -0.65
C GLY A 185 -24.62 14.49 -1.68
N THR A 186 -23.42 15.05 -1.55
CA THR A 186 -22.27 14.71 -2.40
C THR A 186 -21.53 13.53 -1.79
N TRP A 187 -21.71 12.36 -2.37
CA TRP A 187 -21.03 11.13 -1.98
C TRP A 187 -19.72 10.97 -2.75
N GLN A 188 -18.70 10.45 -2.10
CA GLN A 188 -17.50 9.92 -2.72
C GLN A 188 -17.75 8.46 -3.11
N LEU A 189 -17.78 8.21 -4.41
CA LEU A 189 -17.76 6.89 -5.02
C LEU A 189 -16.31 6.43 -5.14
N GLN A 190 -15.97 5.30 -4.55
CA GLN A 190 -14.72 4.59 -4.78
C GLN A 190 -14.99 3.36 -5.64
N VAL A 191 -14.33 3.29 -6.80
CA VAL A 191 -14.35 2.12 -7.68
C VAL A 191 -12.96 1.49 -7.66
N THR A 192 -12.89 0.26 -7.22
CA THR A 192 -11.65 -0.52 -7.17
C THR A 192 -11.71 -1.63 -8.21
N VAL A 193 -10.72 -1.67 -9.08
CA VAL A 193 -10.60 -2.68 -10.15
C VAL A 193 -9.34 -3.50 -9.88
N ARG A 194 -9.52 -4.80 -9.66
CA ARG A 194 -8.41 -5.75 -9.49
C ARG A 194 -8.30 -6.64 -10.72
N THR A 195 -7.16 -6.56 -11.41
CA THR A 195 -6.88 -7.34 -12.62
C THR A 195 -6.05 -8.60 -12.35
N SER A 196 -5.31 -8.63 -11.24
CA SER A 196 -4.57 -9.81 -10.75
C SER A 196 -4.47 -9.79 -9.23
N ASP A 197 -3.88 -10.80 -8.60
CA ASP A 197 -3.69 -10.82 -7.14
C ASP A 197 -2.86 -9.65 -6.59
N ILE A 198 -2.04 -9.03 -7.45
CA ILE A 198 -1.15 -7.91 -7.08
C ILE A 198 -1.45 -6.61 -7.83
N ASP A 199 -2.25 -6.67 -8.89
CA ASP A 199 -2.56 -5.51 -9.73
C ASP A 199 -3.97 -4.99 -9.43
N GLU A 200 -4.05 -3.87 -8.71
CA GLU A 200 -5.30 -3.22 -8.32
C GLU A 200 -5.17 -1.71 -8.40
N ILE A 201 -6.26 -1.02 -8.74
CA ILE A 201 -6.35 0.44 -8.65
C ILE A 201 -7.71 0.85 -8.09
N THR A 202 -7.69 1.85 -7.20
CA THR A 202 -8.89 2.53 -6.71
C THR A 202 -8.98 3.92 -7.32
N GLN A 203 -10.15 4.26 -7.82
CA GLN A 203 -10.48 5.57 -8.37
C GLN A 203 -11.61 6.19 -7.55
N THR A 204 -11.44 7.45 -7.14
CA THR A 204 -12.45 8.18 -6.38
C THR A 204 -13.14 9.23 -7.25
N ARG A 205 -14.47 9.30 -7.21
CA ARG A 205 -15.29 10.30 -7.93
C ARG A 205 -16.38 10.83 -7.03
N ASN A 206 -16.72 12.12 -7.18
CA ASN A 206 -17.86 12.70 -6.48
C ASN A 206 -19.15 12.47 -7.27
N VAL A 207 -20.21 12.06 -6.58
CA VAL A 207 -21.54 11.84 -7.14
C VAL A 207 -22.60 12.53 -6.28
N GLN A 208 -23.52 13.22 -6.93
CA GLN A 208 -24.60 13.93 -6.24
C GLN A 208 -25.83 13.03 -6.14
N VAL A 209 -26.21 12.68 -4.91
CA VAL A 209 -27.44 11.93 -4.61
C VAL A 209 -28.51 12.92 -4.19
N SER A 210 -29.67 12.83 -4.85
CA SER A 210 -30.83 13.67 -4.56
C SER A 210 -31.70 13.08 -3.45
N PRO A 211 -32.55 13.89 -2.81
CA PRO A 211 -33.61 13.39 -1.94
C PRO A 211 -34.57 12.42 -2.65
#